data_AF-A0A385TJT3-F1
#
_entry.id   AF-A0A385TJT3-F1
#
_cell.length_a   1.000
_cell.length_b   1.000
_cell.length_c   1.000
_cell.angle_alpha   90.00
_cell.angle_beta   90.00
_cell.angle_gamma   90.00
#
_symmetry.space_group_name_H-M   'P 1'
#
loop_
_entity.id
_entity.type
_entity.pdbx_description
1 polymer ?
#
loop_
_entity_poly.entity_id
_entity_poly.type
_entity_poly.pdbx_seq_one_letter_code
_entity_poly.pdbx_strand_id
1 'polypeptide(L)' 'MNHSVKKVNMGVILCRHCNALIDTVDTNRIATFYGVCNQPECRQQRSVTNASIRDVTEEE' A
#
# COMPACT_ATOMS: atom_id res chain seq x y z
N MET A 1 -14.28 31.94 21.90
CA MET A 1 -14.29 30.47 21.99
C MET A 1 -12.85 29.96 21.88
N ASN A 2 -12.34 29.23 22.87
CA ASN A 2 -11.04 28.56 22.77
C ASN A 2 -11.24 27.23 22.00
N HIS A 3 -10.87 27.20 20.72
CA HIS A 3 -10.82 25.95 19.96
C HIS A 3 -9.55 25.18 20.34
N SER A 4 -9.67 24.24 21.28
CA SER A 4 -8.61 23.26 21.53
C SER A 4 -8.47 22.35 20.30
N VAL A 5 -7.45 22.61 19.47
CA VAL A 5 -7.08 21.73 18.36
C VAL A 5 -6.53 20.42 18.95
N LYS A 6 -7.29 19.33 18.85
CA LYS A 6 -6.79 18.00 19.23
C LYS A 6 -5.81 17.51 18.16
N LYS A 7 -4.60 17.17 18.59
CA LYS A 7 -3.64 16.47 17.72
C LYS A 7 -4.14 15.05 17.49
N VAL A 8 -4.43 14.71 16.24
CA VAL A 8 -4.78 13.36 15.80
C VAL A 8 -3.56 12.77 15.12
N ASN A 9 -3.16 11.56 15.51
CA ASN A 9 -2.09 10.84 14.82
C ASN A 9 -2.71 10.08 13.64
N MET A 10 -2.38 10.48 12.42
CA MET A 10 -2.87 9.80 11.23
C MET A 10 -1.76 8.98 10.58
N GLY A 11 -2.14 7.81 10.10
CA GLY A 11 -1.36 7.03 9.16
C GLY A 11 -1.71 7.42 7.74
N VAL A 12 -0.75 7.27 6.84
CA VAL A 12 -0.97 7.43 5.39
C VAL A 12 -0.78 6.11 4.70
N ILE A 13 -1.61 5.81 3.72
CA ILE A 13 -1.44 4.66 2.83
C ILE A 13 -0.94 5.20 1.49
N LEU A 14 0.27 4.81 1.10
CA LEU A 14 0.87 5.18 -0.19
C LEU A 14 0.85 4.00 -1.17
N CYS A 15 0.78 4.30 -2.45
CA CYS A 15 1.00 3.28 -3.48
C CYS A 15 2.48 2.90 -3.55
N ARG A 16 2.79 1.61 -3.56
CA ARG A 16 4.16 1.09 -3.72
C ARG A 16 4.79 1.37 -5.08
N HIS A 17 3.98 1.68 -6.09
CA HIS A 17 4.44 1.80 -7.48
C HIS A 17 4.58 3.26 -7.94
N CYS A 18 3.60 4.10 -7.63
CA CYS A 18 3.59 5.51 -8.05
C CYS A 18 3.70 6.50 -6.88
N ASN A 19 3.84 6.02 -5.65
CA ASN A 19 3.88 6.81 -4.42
C ASN A 19 2.65 7.72 -4.19
N ALA A 20 1.58 7.55 -4.97
CA ALA A 20 0.34 8.30 -4.78
C ALA A 20 -0.28 8.00 -3.42
N LEU A 21 -0.86 9.03 -2.78
CA LEU A 21 -1.68 8.86 -1.58
C LEU A 21 -2.94 8.07 -1.95
N ILE A 22 -3.11 6.92 -1.34
CA ILE A 22 -4.31 6.08 -1.47
C ILE A 22 -5.36 6.53 -0.46
N ASP A 23 -4.97 6.66 0.81
CA ASP A 23 -5.89 7.04 1.89
C ASP A 23 -5.13 7.52 3.14
N THR A 24 -5.86 8.11 4.08
CA THR A 24 -5.41 8.42 5.44
C THR A 24 -6.23 7.61 6.44
N VAL A 25 -5.56 6.97 7.39
CA VAL A 25 -6.20 6.12 8.40
C VAL A 25 -5.95 6.66 9.79
N ASP A 26 -6.97 6.61 10.65
CA ASP A 26 -6.79 6.92 12.07
C ASP A 26 -5.96 5.82 12.71
N THR A 27 -4.90 6.20 13.41
CA THR A 27 -3.93 5.26 13.97
C THR A 27 -3.40 5.79 15.30
N ASN A 28 -3.00 4.88 16.18
CA ASN A 28 -2.43 5.29 17.48
C ASN A 28 -1.08 6.04 17.35
N ARG A 29 -0.45 6.05 16.15
CA ARG A 29 0.85 6.67 15.88
C ARG A 29 0.97 7.12 14.43
N ILE A 30 1.80 8.13 14.15
CA ILE A 30 2.16 8.48 12.77
C ILE A 30 2.85 7.27 12.12
N ALA A 31 2.29 6.78 11.01
CA ALA A 31 2.78 5.60 10.31
C ALA A 31 2.56 5.70 8.80
N THR A 32 3.45 5.08 8.03
CA THR A 32 3.30 4.93 6.58
C THR A 32 3.01 3.48 6.25
N PHE A 33 1.86 3.24 5.63
CA PHE A 33 1.45 1.95 5.08
C PHE A 33 1.56 2.00 3.56
N TYR A 34 1.58 0.81 2.96
CA TYR A 34 1.81 0.66 1.54
C TYR A 34 0.83 -0.31 0.89
N GLY A 35 0.15 0.13 -0.17
CA GLY A 35 -0.80 -0.65 -0.97
C GLY A 35 -0.56 -0.51 -2.48
N VAL A 36 -1.51 -0.99 -3.28
CA VAL A 36 -1.53 -0.78 -4.74
C VAL A 36 -2.79 0.02 -5.06
N CYS A 37 -2.64 1.16 -5.72
CA CYS A 37 -3.77 2.02 -6.08
C CYS A 37 -4.54 1.45 -7.28
N ASN A 38 -5.65 2.09 -7.64
CA ASN A 38 -6.51 1.63 -8.74
C ASN A 38 -6.03 2.04 -10.14
N GLN A 39 -4.87 2.69 -10.24
CA GLN A 39 -4.32 3.06 -11.54
C GLN A 39 -3.95 1.80 -12.34
N PRO A 40 -4.31 1.72 -13.64
CA PRO A 40 -4.08 0.54 -14.48
C PRO A 40 -2.61 0.08 -14.45
N GLU A 41 -1.68 1.03 -14.51
CA GLU A 41 -0.24 0.81 -14.57
C GLU A 41 0.28 0.14 -13.29
N CYS A 42 -0.34 0.47 -12.14
CA CYS A 42 0.04 -0.08 -10.84
C CYS A 42 -0.63 -1.44 -10.59
N ARG A 43 -1.88 -1.63 -11.04
CA ARG A 43 -2.58 -2.92 -10.93
C ARG A 43 -1.95 -4.01 -11.79
N GLN A 44 -1.44 -3.66 -12.97
CA GLN A 44 -0.81 -4.63 -13.87
C GLN A 44 0.54 -5.15 -13.34
N GLN A 45 1.20 -4.40 -12.45
CA GLN A 45 2.39 -4.89 -11.74
C GLN A 45 2.06 -5.94 -10.68
N ARG A 46 0.80 -6.04 -10.23
CA ARG A 46 0.36 -7.06 -9.27
C ARG A 46 0.43 -8.49 -9.84
N SER A 47 0.29 -8.65 -11.15
CA SER A 47 0.30 -9.96 -11.82
C SER A 47 1.68 -10.53 -12.10
N VAL A 48 2.74 -9.72 -12.04
CA VAL A 48 4.09 -10.17 -12.42
C VAL A 48 4.79 -10.89 -11.25
N THR A 49 4.43 -10.60 -9.99
CA THR A 49 5.14 -11.14 -8.82
C THR A 49 4.67 -12.56 -8.40
N ASN A 50 3.60 -13.11 -8.98
CA ASN A 50 3.12 -14.47 -8.67
C ASN A 50 3.41 -15.52 -9.77
N ALA A 51 4.09 -15.13 -10.87
CA ALA A 51 4.43 -16.04 -11.97
C ALA A 51 5.90 -16.51 -11.93
N SER A 52 6.54 -16.49 -10.76
CA SER A 52 7.92 -16.93 -10.58
C SER A 52 8.08 -17.86 -9.37
N ILE A 53 7.20 -18.85 -9.25
CA ILE A 53 7.62 -20.15 -8.69
C ILE A 53 7.73 -21.08 -9.89
N ARG A 54 8.98 -21.41 -10.19
CA ARG A 54 9.44 -22.16 -11.34
C ARG A 54 8.91 -23.60 -11.29
N ASP A 55 8.60 -24.12 -12.46
CA ASP A 55 8.70 -25.53 -12.79
C ASP A 55 9.89 -26.18 -12.07
N VAL A 56 9.60 -27.20 -11.26
CA VAL A 56 10.54 -28.28 -10.99
C VAL A 56 9.86 -29.53 -11.54
N THR A 57 10.26 -29.90 -12.75
CA THR A 57 10.13 -31.26 -13.26
C THR A 57 11.02 -32.16 -12.41
N GLU A 58 10.43 -33.20 -11.82
CA GLU A 58 11.15 -34.44 -11.52
C GLU A 58 10.35 -35.58 -12.17
N GLU A 59 10.94 -36.12 -13.24
CA GLU A 59 10.63 -37.41 -13.83
C GLU A 59 11.03 -38.51 -12.84
N GLU A 60 10.17 -39.49 -12.61
CA GLU A 60 10.45 -40.95 -12.56
C GLU A 60 9.14 -41.76 -12.48
#